data_AF-A0A2N5J8B0-F1
#
_entry.id   AF-A0A2N5J8B0-F1
#
_cell.length_a   1.000
_cell.length_b   1.000
_cell.length_c   1.000
_cell.angle_alpha   90.00
_cell.angle_beta   90.00
_cell.angle_gamma   90.00
#
_symmetry.space_group_name_H-M   'P 1'
#
loop_
_entity.id
_entity.type
_entity.pdbx_description
1 polymer ?
#
loop_
_entity_poly.entity_id
_entity_poly.type
_entity_poly.pdbx_seq_one_letter_code
_entity_poly.pdbx_strand_id
1 'polypeptide(L)'
;MLINDDSGSPRLVRVYGEQEQYPLGADRYYRNLPNLFLDVIDLLDGNDPLFDEDPEDRASDATKGNSISLKTLTQRADHAAADGSGNARRFKDARALWALMSNHVENRVRKPDDDPIVDVRRNRNWKKNQPMRNVPADPDAWFVAGVYSRANQMRDPFTVYRGLDALFEALLSELDETAAPNLVHARDAMRVNLDYPTYAELAAVLDDSNMLVFHSDQSLADWIREQGRQQEAIHAETPVQVRVIPDPVIDEDDPRYLPADSTMTAAHLANVIAPRE
;
A
#
# COMPACT_ATOMS: atom_id res chain seq x y z
N MET A 1 26.56 13.58 25.32
CA MET A 1 27.36 14.75 25.76
C MET A 1 26.60 15.98 25.28
N LEU A 2 26.26 16.93 26.15
CA LEU A 2 25.52 18.14 25.74
C LEU A 2 26.51 19.12 25.10
N ILE A 3 26.24 19.53 23.87
CA ILE A 3 26.98 20.58 23.17
C ILE A 3 25.97 21.69 22.86
N ASN A 4 26.28 22.92 23.26
CA ASN A 4 25.45 24.08 22.95
C ASN A 4 25.83 24.60 21.56
N ASP A 5 24.85 24.93 20.73
CA ASP A 5 25.08 25.71 19.52
C ASP A 5 25.02 27.22 19.81
N ASP A 6 25.40 28.04 18.81
CA ASP A 6 25.47 29.51 18.90
C ASP A 6 24.11 30.21 19.17
N SER A 7 23.00 29.46 19.30
CA SER A 7 21.69 29.96 19.72
C SER A 7 21.31 29.64 21.18
N GLY A 8 22.16 28.89 21.91
CA GLY A 8 21.99 28.63 23.35
C GLY A 8 20.92 27.59 23.72
N SER A 9 20.37 26.86 22.75
CA SER A 9 19.39 25.80 22.99
C SER A 9 20.08 24.44 23.17
N PRO A 10 19.81 23.66 24.24
CA PRO A 10 20.43 22.35 24.40
C PRO A 10 19.83 21.35 23.41
N ARG A 11 20.61 20.94 22.39
CA ARG A 11 20.24 19.88 21.45
C ARG A 11 20.79 18.55 21.98
N LEU A 12 19.91 17.55 22.13
CA LEU A 12 20.30 16.22 22.60
C LEU A 12 20.99 15.44 21.47
N VAL A 13 22.31 15.59 21.35
CA VAL A 13 23.11 14.75 20.46
C VAL A 13 23.34 13.40 21.17
N ARG A 14 22.62 12.37 20.74
CA ARG A 14 22.85 11.00 21.19
C ARG A 14 24.12 10.49 20.51
N VAL A 15 25.21 10.44 21.28
CA VAL A 15 26.46 9.81 20.86
C VAL A 15 26.35 8.33 21.24
N TYR A 16 26.22 7.46 20.23
CA TYR A 16 26.12 6.02 20.41
C TYR A 16 27.44 5.45 20.99
N GLY A 17 27.34 4.71 22.09
CA GLY A 17 28.49 4.02 22.67
C GLY A 17 28.97 2.86 21.80
N GLU A 18 30.17 2.32 22.04
CA GLU A 18 30.73 1.16 21.29
C GLU A 18 29.81 -0.09 21.26
N GLN A 19 28.80 -0.15 22.13
CA GLN A 19 27.82 -1.24 22.21
C GLN A 19 26.56 -0.97 21.38
N GLU A 20 26.37 0.26 20.90
CA GLU A 20 25.29 0.72 20.02
C GLU A 20 25.80 0.97 18.58
N GLN A 21 27.10 0.76 18.33
CA GLN A 21 27.71 0.83 17.01
C GLN A 21 27.58 -0.52 16.28
N TYR A 22 26.77 -0.55 15.22
CA TYR A 22 26.71 -1.65 14.27
C TYR A 22 28.10 -1.90 13.66
N PRO A 23 28.64 -3.13 13.65
CA PRO A 23 29.87 -3.38 12.94
C PRO A 23 29.54 -3.65 11.46
N LEU A 24 29.71 -2.65 10.60
CA LEU A 24 29.98 -2.84 9.16
C LEU A 24 31.44 -3.33 8.97
N GLY A 25 31.78 -4.39 9.69
CA GLY A 25 33.11 -4.98 9.71
C GLY A 25 33.25 -6.04 8.64
N ALA A 26 33.52 -5.59 7.41
CA ALA A 26 33.86 -6.37 6.23
C ALA A 26 32.69 -6.99 5.45
N ASP A 27 32.11 -6.18 4.56
CA ASP A 27 31.74 -6.69 3.23
C ASP A 27 32.58 -5.95 2.16
N ARG A 28 33.72 -6.57 1.85
CA ARG A 28 34.70 -6.13 0.86
C ARG A 28 34.48 -6.83 -0.50
N TYR A 29 33.27 -7.15 -0.95
CA TYR A 29 33.03 -7.58 -2.35
C TYR A 29 31.61 -7.17 -2.76
N TYR A 30 31.39 -6.14 -3.57
CA TYR A 30 31.80 -6.06 -4.97
C TYR A 30 32.12 -4.62 -5.37
N ARG A 31 33.39 -4.40 -5.71
CA ARG A 31 33.86 -3.20 -6.40
C ARG A 31 33.19 -3.11 -7.77
N ASN A 32 32.66 -1.93 -8.10
CA ASN A 32 32.24 -1.42 -9.42
C ASN A 32 30.74 -1.20 -9.69
N LEU A 33 29.88 -1.09 -8.68
CA LEU A 33 28.55 -0.49 -8.89
C LEU A 33 28.23 0.54 -7.80
N PRO A 34 27.62 1.69 -8.16
CA PRO A 34 27.10 2.65 -7.20
C PRO A 34 25.88 2.03 -6.52
N ASN A 35 26.12 1.29 -5.44
CA ASN A 35 25.06 0.80 -4.57
C ASN A 35 24.61 1.96 -3.68
N LEU A 36 23.47 2.56 -4.01
CA LEU A 36 22.81 3.54 -3.15
C LEU A 36 22.22 2.77 -1.96
N PHE A 37 22.98 2.66 -0.87
CA PHE A 37 22.46 2.14 0.39
C PHE A 37 21.63 3.24 1.04
N LEU A 38 20.33 3.02 1.19
CA LEU A 38 19.48 3.82 2.06
C LEU A 38 19.41 3.14 3.42
N ASP A 39 19.76 3.87 4.47
CA ASP A 39 19.64 3.38 5.85
C ASP A 39 18.15 3.21 6.17
N VAL A 40 17.72 1.96 6.19
CA VAL A 40 16.32 1.55 6.39
C VAL A 40 15.80 2.06 7.74
N ILE A 41 16.67 2.30 8.72
CA ILE A 41 16.27 2.82 10.02
C ILE A 41 16.02 4.34 9.94
N ASP A 42 16.85 5.10 9.23
CA ASP A 42 16.67 6.56 9.07
C ASP A 42 15.39 6.92 8.29
N LEU A 43 15.05 6.13 7.26
CA LEU A 43 13.79 6.27 6.53
C LEU A 43 12.56 5.94 7.40
N LEU A 44 12.68 4.95 8.29
CA LEU A 44 11.60 4.59 9.21
C LEU A 44 11.39 5.63 10.34
N ASP A 45 12.43 6.40 10.66
CA ASP A 45 12.41 7.49 11.65
C ASP A 45 12.07 8.87 11.06
N GLY A 46 11.83 8.96 9.74
CA GLY A 46 11.38 10.18 9.06
C GLY A 46 12.50 11.19 8.76
N ASN A 47 13.76 10.73 8.73
CA ASN A 47 14.89 11.55 8.29
C ASN A 47 15.02 11.48 6.75
N ASP A 48 15.31 12.62 6.12
CA ASP A 48 15.70 12.66 4.72
C ASP A 48 17.04 11.93 4.52
N PRO A 49 17.24 11.25 3.37
CA PRO A 49 18.51 10.59 3.08
C PRO A 49 19.66 11.59 3.11
N LEU A 50 20.64 11.34 3.98
CA LEU A 50 21.84 12.17 4.08
C LEU A 50 22.72 11.92 2.86
N PHE A 51 22.81 12.91 1.99
CA PHE A 51 23.77 12.94 0.90
C PHE A 51 25.04 13.64 1.39
N ASP A 52 26.18 12.94 1.39
CA ASP A 52 27.46 13.64 1.42
C ASP A 52 27.56 14.49 0.15
N GLU A 53 27.81 15.78 0.34
CA GLU A 53 27.80 16.82 -0.67
C GLU A 53 28.93 16.64 -1.69
N ASP A 54 28.58 16.67 -2.97
CA ASP A 54 29.24 17.57 -3.93
C ASP A 54 28.18 18.00 -4.96
N PRO A 55 27.84 19.31 -5.08
CA PRO A 55 26.65 19.75 -5.82
C PRO A 55 26.76 19.70 -7.35
N GLU A 56 27.95 19.47 -7.92
CA GLU A 56 28.19 19.75 -9.34
C GLU A 56 28.11 18.52 -10.28
N ASP A 57 28.07 17.28 -9.77
CA ASP A 57 28.16 16.08 -10.63
C ASP A 57 26.90 15.19 -10.68
N ARG A 58 25.77 15.57 -10.05
CA ARG A 58 24.60 14.68 -9.90
C ARG A 58 23.43 14.93 -10.85
N ALA A 59 23.70 15.25 -12.11
CA ALA A 59 22.62 15.31 -13.11
C ALA A 59 22.34 13.99 -13.83
N SER A 60 23.14 12.92 -13.71
CA SER A 60 22.90 11.73 -14.57
C SER A 60 23.18 10.32 -14.05
N ASP A 61 23.70 10.11 -12.84
CA ASP A 61 24.27 8.79 -12.51
C ASP A 61 23.44 7.92 -11.56
N ALA A 62 22.42 8.47 -10.89
CA ALA A 62 21.47 7.67 -10.13
C ALA A 62 20.59 6.77 -11.04
N THR A 63 20.45 7.13 -12.31
CA THR A 63 19.60 6.43 -13.30
C THR A 63 20.23 5.14 -13.87
N LYS A 64 21.47 4.77 -13.49
CA LYS A 64 22.19 3.61 -14.05
C LYS A 64 22.66 2.57 -13.01
N GLY A 65 22.36 2.76 -11.72
CA GLY A 65 22.69 1.77 -10.69
C GLY A 65 21.72 0.59 -10.68
N ASN A 66 22.21 -0.63 -10.39
CA ASN A 66 21.34 -1.77 -10.10
C ASN A 66 20.66 -1.53 -8.74
N SER A 67 19.38 -1.20 -8.74
CA SER A 67 18.59 -1.10 -7.51
C SER A 67 18.40 -2.49 -6.90
N ILE A 68 18.58 -2.60 -5.58
CA ILE A 68 18.33 -3.84 -4.82
C ILE A 68 17.07 -3.60 -3.98
N SER A 69 16.09 -4.49 -4.07
CA SER A 69 14.86 -4.37 -3.30
C SER A 69 15.08 -4.58 -1.80
N LEU A 70 14.23 -3.95 -0.98
CA LEU A 70 14.24 -4.13 0.48
C LEU A 70 14.10 -5.62 0.86
N LYS A 71 13.21 -6.35 0.17
CA LYS A 71 13.05 -7.80 0.33
C LYS A 71 14.35 -8.56 0.11
N THR A 72 15.12 -8.20 -0.93
CA THR A 72 16.40 -8.86 -1.20
C THR A 72 17.43 -8.55 -0.12
N LEU A 73 17.46 -7.31 0.38
CA LEU A 73 18.35 -6.91 1.47
C LEU A 73 18.05 -7.67 2.77
N THR A 74 16.77 -7.77 3.14
CA THR A 74 16.34 -8.49 4.34
C THR A 74 16.60 -10.00 4.24
N GLN A 75 16.42 -10.61 3.07
CA GLN A 75 16.79 -12.02 2.83
C GLN A 75 18.30 -12.26 2.92
N ARG A 76 19.12 -11.34 2.39
CA ARG A 76 20.59 -11.42 2.52
C ARG A 76 21.04 -11.32 3.98
N ALA A 77 20.41 -10.43 4.74
CA ALA A 77 20.68 -10.28 6.17
C ALA A 77 20.32 -11.55 6.96
N ASP A 78 19.18 -12.19 6.63
CA ASP A 78 18.75 -13.47 7.22
C ASP A 78 19.76 -14.59 6.93
N HIS A 79 20.17 -14.76 5.65
CA HIS A 79 21.18 -15.74 5.26
C HIS A 79 22.52 -15.53 5.99
N ALA A 80 23.01 -14.30 6.04
CA ALA A 80 24.25 -13.98 6.75
C ALA A 80 24.18 -14.29 8.26
N ALA A 81 23.00 -14.11 8.87
CA ALA A 81 22.74 -14.46 10.26
C ALA A 81 22.61 -15.97 10.50
N ALA A 82 22.14 -16.74 9.51
CA ALA A 82 22.03 -18.20 9.56
C ALA A 82 23.40 -18.90 9.45
N ASP A 83 24.31 -18.36 8.63
CA ASP A 83 25.65 -18.94 8.37
C ASP A 83 26.63 -18.82 9.55
N GLY A 84 26.22 -18.19 10.66
CA GLY A 84 26.97 -18.21 11.91
C GLY A 84 28.34 -17.53 11.85
N SER A 85 28.56 -16.63 10.90
CA SER A 85 29.82 -15.91 10.73
C SER A 85 30.12 -15.01 11.95
N GLY A 86 30.88 -15.57 12.91
CA GLY A 86 31.73 -14.88 13.89
C GLY A 86 31.10 -13.99 14.97
N ASN A 87 29.83 -13.57 14.88
CA ASN A 87 29.27 -12.60 15.84
C ASN A 87 27.78 -12.80 16.15
N ALA A 88 27.31 -14.05 16.11
CA ALA A 88 25.91 -14.48 16.29
C ALA A 88 25.23 -14.05 17.61
N ARG A 89 25.97 -13.47 18.57
CA ARG A 89 25.41 -12.90 19.80
C ARG A 89 25.02 -11.41 19.69
N ARG A 90 25.43 -10.71 18.62
CA ARG A 90 25.22 -9.26 18.45
C ARG A 90 24.16 -8.88 17.41
N PHE A 91 23.73 -9.80 16.57
CA PHE A 91 22.59 -9.60 15.69
C PHE A 91 21.32 -9.80 16.53
N LYS A 92 20.67 -8.70 16.96
CA LYS A 92 19.27 -8.76 17.37
C LYS A 92 18.47 -9.21 16.14
N ASP A 93 18.23 -10.51 16.10
CA ASP A 93 17.36 -11.27 15.19
C ASP A 93 17.09 -10.64 13.82
N ALA A 94 18.12 -10.60 12.96
CA ALA A 94 17.91 -10.36 11.52
C ALA A 94 17.13 -11.51 10.86
N ARG A 95 16.91 -12.61 11.58
CA ARG A 95 16.08 -13.71 11.11
C ARG A 95 14.64 -13.25 11.00
N ALA A 96 14.01 -13.58 9.88
CA ALA A 96 12.67 -13.13 9.56
C ALA A 96 12.49 -11.60 9.55
N LEU A 97 13.55 -10.81 9.32
CA LEU A 97 13.48 -9.34 9.24
C LEU A 97 12.42 -8.86 8.23
N TRP A 98 12.33 -9.53 7.07
CA TRP A 98 11.26 -9.25 6.10
C TRP A 98 9.87 -9.42 6.72
N ALA A 99 9.62 -10.53 7.42
CA ALA A 99 8.33 -10.80 8.05
C ALA A 99 8.00 -9.76 9.15
N LEU A 100 8.99 -9.34 9.92
CA LEU A 100 8.82 -8.28 10.93
C LEU A 100 8.45 -6.94 10.29
N MET A 101 9.16 -6.55 9.23
CA MET A 101 8.89 -5.30 8.49
C MET A 101 7.52 -5.35 7.81
N SER A 102 7.20 -6.44 7.11
CA SER A 102 5.90 -6.64 6.49
C SER A 102 4.78 -6.55 7.51
N ASN A 103 4.88 -7.24 8.64
CA ASN A 103 3.88 -7.19 9.72
C ASN A 103 3.73 -5.76 10.28
N HIS A 104 4.84 -5.07 10.52
CA HIS A 104 4.81 -3.70 11.03
C HIS A 104 4.13 -2.72 10.05
N VAL A 105 4.42 -2.83 8.76
CA VAL A 105 3.78 -2.01 7.73
C VAL A 105 2.30 -2.40 7.58
N GLU A 106 1.98 -3.69 7.52
CA GLU A 106 0.61 -4.18 7.45
C GLU A 106 -0.25 -3.63 8.60
N ASN A 107 0.24 -3.65 9.84
CA ASN A 107 -0.48 -3.10 11.00
C ASN A 107 -0.68 -1.58 10.96
N ARG A 108 0.12 -0.85 10.17
CA ARG A 108 -0.03 0.61 10.00
C ARG A 108 -0.92 0.99 8.83
N VAL A 109 -0.90 0.18 7.77
CA VAL A 109 -1.61 0.47 6.52
C VAL A 109 -3.03 -0.11 6.54
N ARG A 110 -3.23 -1.29 7.14
CA ARG A 110 -4.56 -1.89 7.35
C ARG A 110 -5.31 -1.11 8.41
N LYS A 111 -6.54 -0.69 8.10
CA LYS A 111 -7.35 0.11 9.01
C LYS A 111 -8.81 -0.35 8.98
N PRO A 112 -9.09 -1.62 9.35
CA PRO A 112 -10.44 -2.21 9.21
C PRO A 112 -11.54 -1.47 9.98
N ASP A 113 -11.15 -0.71 11.01
CA ASP A 113 -12.05 0.05 11.89
C ASP A 113 -12.18 1.54 11.50
N ASP A 114 -11.49 2.02 10.46
CA ASP A 114 -11.61 3.41 10.00
C ASP A 114 -12.97 3.67 9.31
N ASP A 115 -13.45 4.91 9.44
CA ASP A 115 -14.68 5.35 8.77
C ASP A 115 -14.56 5.26 7.24
N PRO A 116 -15.63 4.85 6.53
CA PRO A 116 -15.60 4.77 5.08
C PRO A 116 -15.48 6.15 4.43
N ILE A 117 -14.73 6.22 3.33
CA ILE A 117 -14.48 7.45 2.57
C ILE A 117 -15.54 7.58 1.47
N VAL A 118 -16.66 8.20 1.80
CA VAL A 118 -17.82 8.35 0.89
C VAL A 118 -18.11 9.80 0.46
N ASP A 119 -17.62 10.79 1.21
CA ASP A 119 -17.77 12.22 0.89
C ASP A 119 -16.70 12.68 -0.11
N VAL A 120 -16.80 12.18 -1.34
CA VAL A 120 -15.83 12.43 -2.43
C VAL A 120 -16.42 13.27 -3.58
N ARG A 121 -17.42 14.11 -3.30
CA ARG A 121 -18.11 14.94 -4.32
C ARG A 121 -17.28 16.16 -4.72
N ARG A 122 -17.79 16.95 -5.69
CA ARG A 122 -17.10 18.07 -6.41
C ARG A 122 -16.09 18.91 -5.61
N ASN A 123 -16.25 19.12 -4.30
CA ASN A 123 -15.35 19.95 -3.48
C ASN A 123 -14.38 19.16 -2.57
N ARG A 124 -14.54 17.83 -2.44
CA ARG A 124 -13.76 16.94 -1.57
C ARG A 124 -13.34 15.65 -2.29
N ASN A 125 -12.95 15.77 -3.55
CA ASN A 125 -12.58 14.60 -4.36
C ASN A 125 -11.05 14.40 -4.41
N TRP A 126 -10.59 13.26 -4.92
CA TRP A 126 -9.18 12.87 -4.93
C TRP A 126 -8.28 13.81 -5.76
N LYS A 127 -8.84 14.53 -6.74
CA LYS A 127 -8.10 15.53 -7.54
C LYS A 127 -7.91 16.86 -6.78
N LYS A 128 -8.77 17.18 -5.81
CA LYS A 128 -8.74 18.42 -5.03
C LYS A 128 -8.10 18.17 -3.65
N ASN A 129 -8.89 18.30 -2.59
CA ASN A 129 -8.44 18.43 -1.20
C ASN A 129 -9.01 17.30 -0.32
N GLN A 130 -9.03 16.06 -0.82
CA GLN A 130 -9.46 14.96 0.02
C GLN A 130 -8.45 14.73 1.16
N PRO A 131 -8.85 14.71 2.46
CA PRO A 131 -7.90 14.67 3.58
C PRO A 131 -6.94 13.48 3.54
N MET A 132 -7.44 12.32 3.12
CA MET A 132 -6.65 11.07 3.07
C MET A 132 -5.93 10.88 1.73
N ARG A 133 -5.92 11.87 0.83
CA ARG A 133 -5.39 11.76 -0.53
C ARG A 133 -3.99 11.13 -0.59
N ASN A 134 -3.07 11.60 0.25
CA ASN A 134 -1.66 11.18 0.23
C ASN A 134 -1.35 10.09 1.27
N VAL A 135 -2.37 9.41 1.79
CA VAL A 135 -2.20 8.31 2.74
C VAL A 135 -2.08 7.01 1.95
N PRO A 136 -1.15 6.10 2.31
CA PRO A 136 -1.09 4.76 1.74
C PRO A 136 -2.43 4.06 1.85
N ALA A 137 -2.86 3.44 0.75
CA ALA A 137 -4.14 2.78 0.67
C ALA A 137 -4.13 1.46 1.45
N ASP A 138 -5.23 1.20 2.16
CA ASP A 138 -5.44 -0.06 2.86
C ASP A 138 -5.49 -1.21 1.84
N PRO A 139 -4.56 -2.20 1.93
CA PRO A 139 -4.50 -3.30 0.97
C PRO A 139 -5.76 -4.14 0.94
N ASP A 140 -6.54 -4.14 2.01
CA ASP A 140 -7.73 -4.95 2.18
C ASP A 140 -9.02 -4.10 2.15
N ALA A 141 -8.96 -2.83 1.76
CA ALA A 141 -10.18 -2.06 1.57
C ALA A 141 -10.96 -2.50 0.32
N TRP A 142 -12.24 -2.18 0.30
CA TRP A 142 -13.05 -2.14 -0.92
C TRP A 142 -12.85 -0.80 -1.62
N PHE A 143 -12.44 -0.86 -2.89
CA PHE A 143 -12.38 0.29 -3.78
C PHE A 143 -13.60 0.27 -4.70
N VAL A 144 -14.43 1.30 -4.62
CA VAL A 144 -15.69 1.39 -5.37
C VAL A 144 -15.57 2.50 -6.41
N ALA A 145 -15.55 2.11 -7.69
CA ALA A 145 -15.39 3.01 -8.83
C ALA A 145 -16.69 3.12 -9.62
N GLY A 146 -16.93 4.29 -10.21
CA GLY A 146 -18.04 4.53 -11.12
C GLY A 146 -19.33 4.99 -10.43
N VAL A 147 -19.39 5.15 -9.11
CA VAL A 147 -20.67 5.46 -8.42
C VAL A 147 -21.27 6.77 -8.91
N TYR A 148 -20.45 7.82 -8.98
CA TYR A 148 -20.89 9.19 -9.29
C TYR A 148 -20.59 9.65 -10.73
N SER A 149 -19.85 8.87 -11.52
CA SER A 149 -19.52 9.20 -12.91
C SER A 149 -20.54 8.66 -13.93
N ARG A 150 -21.50 7.83 -13.48
CA ARG A 150 -22.54 7.23 -14.32
C ARG A 150 -23.59 8.23 -14.79
N ALA A 151 -24.11 8.00 -16.00
CA ALA A 151 -25.18 8.80 -16.59
C ALA A 151 -26.54 8.50 -15.94
N ASN A 152 -26.80 7.24 -15.63
CA ASN A 152 -27.98 6.77 -14.93
C ASN A 152 -27.60 5.89 -13.73
N GLN A 153 -27.61 6.49 -12.54
CA GLN A 153 -27.25 5.82 -11.27
C GLN A 153 -28.10 4.58 -10.97
N MET A 154 -29.30 4.47 -11.55
CA MET A 154 -30.23 3.36 -11.35
C MET A 154 -29.99 2.17 -12.27
N ARG A 155 -29.37 2.37 -13.44
CA ARG A 155 -29.25 1.34 -14.48
C ARG A 155 -27.80 1.01 -14.83
N ASP A 156 -26.92 1.99 -14.77
CA ASP A 156 -25.55 1.80 -15.19
C ASP A 156 -24.78 1.05 -14.10
N PRO A 157 -23.93 0.06 -14.45
CA PRO A 157 -23.15 -0.69 -13.48
C PRO A 157 -22.07 0.18 -12.85
N PHE A 158 -21.72 -0.13 -11.60
CA PHE A 158 -20.49 0.36 -10.97
C PHE A 158 -19.60 -0.84 -10.60
N THR A 159 -18.32 -0.59 -10.35
CA THR A 159 -17.34 -1.66 -10.10
C THR A 159 -16.83 -1.59 -8.67
N VAL A 160 -16.67 -2.75 -8.03
CA VAL A 160 -16.05 -2.89 -6.72
C VAL A 160 -14.86 -3.84 -6.80
N TYR A 161 -13.76 -3.47 -6.16
CA TYR A 161 -12.55 -4.28 -6.05
C TYR A 161 -12.29 -4.60 -4.58
N ARG A 162 -12.14 -5.89 -4.24
CA ARG A 162 -11.72 -6.32 -2.89
C ARG A 162 -10.20 -6.34 -2.80
N GLY A 163 -9.63 -5.27 -2.26
CA GLY A 163 -8.20 -5.13 -2.03
C GLY A 163 -7.38 -4.74 -3.25
N LEU A 164 -6.11 -4.39 -3.00
CA LEU A 164 -5.19 -3.87 -4.02
C LEU A 164 -4.79 -4.92 -5.05
N ASP A 165 -4.58 -6.17 -4.64
CA ASP A 165 -4.20 -7.22 -5.58
C ASP A 165 -5.31 -7.48 -6.60
N ALA A 166 -6.59 -7.54 -6.18
CA ALA A 166 -7.72 -7.69 -7.10
C ALA A 166 -7.88 -6.49 -8.04
N LEU A 167 -7.66 -5.27 -7.54
CA LEU A 167 -7.67 -4.05 -8.33
C LEU A 167 -6.56 -4.07 -9.40
N PHE A 168 -5.33 -4.44 -9.02
CA PHE A 168 -4.22 -4.50 -9.97
C PHE A 168 -4.40 -5.61 -11.00
N GLU A 169 -4.88 -6.79 -10.59
CA GLU A 169 -5.15 -7.89 -11.50
C GLU A 169 -6.20 -7.51 -12.55
N ALA A 170 -7.30 -6.90 -12.12
CA ALA A 170 -8.35 -6.42 -13.02
C ALA A 170 -7.81 -5.37 -14.01
N LEU A 171 -7.12 -4.34 -13.52
CA LEU A 171 -6.57 -3.29 -14.38
C LEU A 171 -5.53 -3.83 -15.36
N LEU A 172 -4.63 -4.72 -14.91
CA LEU A 172 -3.63 -5.34 -15.80
C LEU A 172 -4.26 -6.24 -16.86
N SER A 173 -5.44 -6.82 -16.61
CA SER A 173 -6.18 -7.60 -17.60
C SER A 173 -6.91 -6.74 -18.65
N GLU A 174 -7.20 -5.48 -18.33
CA GLU A 174 -7.98 -4.56 -19.17
C GLU A 174 -7.10 -3.57 -19.96
N LEU A 175 -5.83 -3.39 -19.59
CA LEU A 175 -4.95 -2.36 -20.15
C LEU A 175 -4.11 -2.83 -21.35
N ASP A 176 -3.90 -1.90 -22.28
CA ASP A 176 -2.94 -2.03 -23.38
C ASP A 176 -1.48 -2.06 -22.88
N GLU A 177 -0.59 -2.63 -23.72
CA GLU A 177 0.85 -2.83 -23.43
C GLU A 177 1.61 -1.57 -22.96
N THR A 178 1.10 -0.37 -23.27
CA THR A 178 1.74 0.91 -22.90
C THR A 178 1.43 1.42 -21.50
N ALA A 179 0.33 0.98 -20.88
CA ALA A 179 -0.09 1.43 -19.53
C ALA A 179 0.26 0.40 -18.43
N ALA A 180 0.46 -0.86 -18.82
CA ALA A 180 0.85 -1.95 -17.94
C ALA A 180 2.15 -1.69 -17.13
N PRO A 181 3.23 -1.06 -17.65
CA PRO A 181 4.50 -0.97 -16.92
C PRO A 181 4.41 -0.21 -15.60
N ASN A 182 3.65 0.88 -15.54
CA ASN A 182 3.53 1.67 -14.31
C ASN A 182 2.76 0.92 -13.21
N LEU A 183 1.74 0.15 -13.58
CA LEU A 183 0.98 -0.67 -12.63
C LEU A 183 1.75 -1.91 -12.18
N VAL A 184 2.51 -2.52 -13.09
CA VAL A 184 3.45 -3.59 -12.73
C VAL A 184 4.48 -3.06 -11.74
N HIS A 185 5.06 -1.89 -11.98
CA HIS A 185 5.98 -1.26 -11.04
C HIS A 185 5.33 -0.95 -9.68
N ALA A 186 4.11 -0.43 -9.65
CA ALA A 186 3.39 -0.16 -8.39
C ALA A 186 3.11 -1.45 -7.60
N ARG A 187 2.64 -2.50 -8.28
CA ARG A 187 2.42 -3.82 -7.67
C ARG A 187 3.72 -4.43 -7.14
N ASP A 188 4.80 -4.32 -7.92
CA ASP A 188 6.09 -4.86 -7.52
C ASP A 188 6.66 -4.06 -6.34
N ALA A 189 6.57 -2.72 -6.36
CA ALA A 189 6.99 -1.84 -5.25
C ALA A 189 6.29 -2.22 -3.93
N MET A 190 4.99 -2.46 -3.97
CA MET A 190 4.22 -2.96 -2.80
C MET A 190 4.80 -4.29 -2.29
N ARG A 191 5.04 -5.25 -3.19
CA ARG A 191 5.46 -6.62 -2.82
C ARG A 191 6.93 -6.75 -2.43
N VAL A 192 7.81 -5.90 -2.96
CA VAL A 192 9.27 -6.03 -2.77
C VAL A 192 9.87 -4.93 -1.90
N ASN A 193 9.17 -3.80 -1.76
CA ASN A 193 9.63 -2.64 -0.99
C ASN A 193 8.63 -2.17 0.08
N LEU A 194 7.47 -2.82 0.23
CA LEU A 194 6.41 -2.39 1.16
C LEU A 194 5.92 -0.96 0.87
N ASP A 195 6.03 -0.54 -0.38
CA ASP A 195 5.66 0.79 -0.87
C ASP A 195 4.25 0.72 -1.47
N TYR A 196 3.26 1.12 -0.67
CA TYR A 196 1.85 1.03 -1.02
C TYR A 196 1.40 2.31 -1.76
N PRO A 197 0.62 2.18 -2.84
CA PRO A 197 0.08 3.34 -3.53
C PRO A 197 -0.85 4.12 -2.59
N THR A 198 -0.88 5.43 -2.76
CA THR A 198 -1.83 6.31 -2.08
C THR A 198 -3.21 6.24 -2.70
N TYR A 199 -4.24 6.64 -1.96
CA TYR A 199 -5.60 6.73 -2.51
C TYR A 199 -5.70 7.65 -3.73
N ALA A 200 -4.88 8.72 -3.80
CA ALA A 200 -4.83 9.60 -4.96
C ALA A 200 -4.35 8.89 -6.23
N GLU A 201 -3.31 8.07 -6.10
CA GLU A 201 -2.71 7.34 -7.21
C GLU A 201 -3.69 6.28 -7.71
N LEU A 202 -4.36 5.57 -6.80
CA LEU A 202 -5.42 4.62 -7.18
C LEU A 202 -6.58 5.31 -7.90
N ALA A 203 -7.07 6.44 -7.39
CA ALA A 203 -8.12 7.22 -8.04
C ALA A 203 -7.70 7.75 -9.42
N ALA A 204 -6.42 8.08 -9.61
CA ALA A 204 -5.88 8.50 -10.89
C ALA A 204 -5.79 7.32 -11.89
N VAL A 205 -5.34 6.16 -11.40
CA VAL A 205 -5.26 4.92 -12.19
C VAL A 205 -6.63 4.44 -12.65
N LEU A 206 -7.64 4.50 -11.78
CA LEU A 206 -9.03 4.16 -12.10
C LEU A 206 -9.74 5.22 -12.95
N ASP A 207 -9.10 6.38 -13.16
CA ASP A 207 -9.71 7.61 -13.68
C ASP A 207 -11.05 7.98 -13.00
N ASP A 208 -11.15 7.71 -11.70
CA ASP A 208 -12.32 8.08 -10.89
C ASP A 208 -11.91 8.95 -9.69
N SER A 209 -12.01 10.27 -9.90
CA SER A 209 -11.75 11.22 -8.83
C SER A 209 -12.72 11.13 -7.66
N ASN A 210 -13.85 10.46 -7.82
CA ASN A 210 -14.88 10.29 -6.79
C ASN A 210 -15.04 8.82 -6.37
N MET A 211 -13.97 8.02 -6.49
CA MET A 211 -13.89 6.65 -5.96
C MET A 211 -14.22 6.64 -4.46
N LEU A 212 -15.04 5.68 -4.01
CA LEU A 212 -15.32 5.45 -2.59
C LEU A 212 -14.39 4.37 -2.03
N VAL A 213 -14.13 4.43 -0.73
CA VAL A 213 -13.31 3.44 -0.01
C VAL A 213 -14.05 2.96 1.22
N PHE A 214 -14.06 1.64 1.45
CA PHE A 214 -14.64 1.02 2.64
C PHE A 214 -13.64 0.04 3.24
N HIS A 215 -13.35 0.16 4.54
CA HIS A 215 -12.28 -0.60 5.19
C HIS A 215 -12.70 -1.99 5.67
N SER A 216 -14.00 -2.28 5.66
CA SER A 216 -14.54 -3.59 6.03
C SER A 216 -15.77 -3.96 5.19
N ASP A 217 -16.02 -5.26 5.08
CA ASP A 217 -17.19 -5.81 4.37
C ASP A 217 -18.50 -5.27 4.97
N GLN A 218 -18.55 -5.14 6.30
CA GLN A 218 -19.69 -4.58 7.02
C GLN A 218 -19.95 -3.12 6.62
N SER A 219 -18.91 -2.29 6.57
CA SER A 219 -19.05 -0.86 6.22
C SER A 219 -19.58 -0.64 4.80
N LEU A 220 -19.14 -1.47 3.83
CA LEU A 220 -19.67 -1.43 2.46
C LEU A 220 -21.13 -1.91 2.43
N ALA A 221 -21.44 -3.04 3.07
CA ALA A 221 -22.79 -3.60 3.09
C ALA A 221 -23.80 -2.64 3.71
N ASP A 222 -23.44 -1.98 4.82
CA ASP A 222 -24.31 -1.01 5.49
C ASP A 222 -24.53 0.23 4.65
N TRP A 223 -23.48 0.74 3.99
CA TRP A 223 -23.64 1.83 3.05
C TRP A 223 -24.56 1.47 1.89
N ILE A 224 -24.40 0.28 1.29
CA ILE A 224 -25.27 -0.17 0.20
C ILE A 224 -26.73 -0.24 0.66
N ARG A 225 -26.98 -0.81 1.84
CA ARG A 225 -28.35 -0.92 2.39
C ARG A 225 -28.96 0.44 2.64
N GLU A 226 -28.19 1.37 3.18
CA GLU A 226 -28.67 2.72 3.46
C GLU A 226 -28.98 3.47 2.17
N GLN A 227 -28.06 3.42 1.20
CA GLN A 227 -28.29 4.02 -0.12
C GLN A 227 -29.45 3.38 -0.87
N GLY A 228 -29.65 2.06 -0.76
CA GLY A 228 -30.79 1.37 -1.36
C GLY A 228 -32.14 1.80 -0.79
N ARG A 229 -32.19 2.23 0.48
CA ARG A 229 -33.40 2.79 1.12
C ARG A 229 -33.63 4.25 0.73
N GLN A 230 -32.59 5.06 0.76
CA GLN A 230 -32.65 6.49 0.47
C GLN A 230 -32.76 6.78 -1.04
N GLN A 231 -32.24 5.87 -1.86
CA GLN A 231 -32.13 5.97 -3.32
C GLN A 231 -31.36 7.20 -3.80
N GLU A 232 -30.37 7.65 -3.02
CA GLU A 232 -29.61 8.87 -3.30
C GLU A 232 -28.42 8.67 -4.25
N ALA A 233 -27.68 7.56 -4.14
CA ALA A 233 -26.50 7.30 -4.96
C ALA A 233 -26.58 5.99 -5.76
N ILE A 234 -27.27 4.98 -5.23
CA ILE A 234 -27.50 3.67 -5.86
C ILE A 234 -28.87 3.12 -5.46
N HIS A 235 -29.39 2.19 -6.26
CA HIS A 235 -30.57 1.38 -5.93
C HIS A 235 -30.16 -0.03 -5.52
N ALA A 236 -31.04 -0.74 -4.82
CA ALA A 236 -30.84 -2.15 -4.45
C ALA A 236 -30.56 -3.05 -5.68
N GLU A 237 -31.24 -2.77 -6.78
CA GLU A 237 -31.13 -3.49 -8.06
C GLU A 237 -30.05 -2.94 -9.00
N THR A 238 -29.28 -1.93 -8.57
CA THR A 238 -28.19 -1.41 -9.40
C THR A 238 -27.19 -2.54 -9.67
N PRO A 239 -26.84 -2.81 -10.93
CA PRO A 239 -25.82 -3.81 -11.25
C PRO A 239 -24.46 -3.42 -10.69
N VAL A 240 -23.74 -4.40 -10.18
CA VAL A 240 -22.40 -4.26 -9.61
C VAL A 240 -21.48 -5.29 -10.25
N GLN A 241 -20.38 -4.80 -10.79
CA GLN A 241 -19.27 -5.63 -11.23
C GLN A 241 -18.33 -5.84 -10.04
N VAL A 242 -18.15 -7.08 -9.61
CA VAL A 242 -17.39 -7.45 -8.42
C VAL A 242 -16.10 -8.14 -8.86
N ARG A 243 -14.97 -7.61 -8.38
CA ARG A 243 -13.61 -8.10 -8.65
C ARG A 243 -12.95 -8.46 -7.33
N VAL A 244 -12.65 -9.73 -7.10
CA VAL A 244 -12.00 -10.20 -5.87
C VAL A 244 -10.90 -11.22 -6.19
N ILE A 245 -10.04 -11.50 -5.22
CA ILE A 245 -9.29 -12.75 -5.20
C ILE A 245 -10.13 -13.76 -4.42
N PRO A 246 -10.62 -14.85 -5.06
CA PRO A 246 -11.45 -15.83 -4.37
C PRO A 246 -10.72 -16.42 -3.18
N ASP A 247 -11.42 -16.58 -2.06
CA ASP A 247 -10.88 -17.28 -0.90
C ASP A 247 -10.72 -18.78 -1.27
N PRO A 248 -9.50 -19.33 -1.28
CA PRO A 248 -9.27 -20.72 -1.66
C PRO A 248 -9.83 -21.73 -0.64
N VAL A 249 -10.29 -21.29 0.52
CA VAL A 249 -10.82 -22.13 1.60
C VAL A 249 -12.34 -22.23 1.57
N ILE A 250 -13.03 -21.28 0.90
CA ILE A 250 -14.49 -21.27 0.78
C ILE A 250 -14.89 -22.14 -0.43
N ASP A 251 -15.83 -23.05 -0.22
CA ASP A 251 -16.40 -23.89 -1.29
C ASP A 251 -17.15 -23.01 -2.30
N GLU A 252 -17.06 -23.31 -3.60
CA GLU A 252 -17.76 -22.59 -4.66
C GLU A 252 -19.29 -22.64 -4.48
N ASP A 253 -19.81 -23.68 -3.81
CA ASP A 253 -21.23 -23.82 -3.49
C ASP A 253 -21.65 -23.04 -2.21
N ASP A 254 -20.71 -22.45 -1.46
CA ASP A 254 -21.04 -21.62 -0.28
C ASP A 254 -21.67 -20.30 -0.76
N PRO A 255 -22.82 -19.87 -0.19
CA PRO A 255 -23.47 -18.61 -0.57
C PRO A 255 -22.64 -17.35 -0.29
N ARG A 256 -21.53 -17.47 0.45
CA ARG A 256 -20.55 -16.39 0.68
C ARG A 256 -19.42 -16.37 -0.34
N TYR A 257 -19.33 -17.38 -1.20
CA TYR A 257 -18.30 -17.47 -2.23
C TYR A 257 -18.47 -16.34 -3.25
N LEU A 258 -17.36 -15.66 -3.53
CA LEU A 258 -17.26 -14.65 -4.57
C LEU A 258 -16.28 -15.12 -5.65
N PRO A 259 -16.75 -15.40 -6.88
CA PRO A 259 -15.87 -15.64 -8.02
C PRO A 259 -14.99 -14.42 -8.30
N ALA A 260 -13.83 -14.64 -8.93
CA ALA A 260 -12.85 -13.58 -9.18
C ALA A 260 -13.43 -12.40 -9.97
N ASP A 261 -14.33 -12.71 -10.89
CA ASP A 261 -15.12 -11.77 -11.67
C ASP A 261 -16.59 -12.23 -11.62
N SER A 262 -17.47 -11.38 -11.10
CA SER A 262 -18.91 -11.65 -11.09
C SER A 262 -19.74 -10.38 -11.22
N THR A 263 -20.94 -10.51 -11.78
CA THR A 263 -21.93 -9.43 -11.85
C THR A 263 -23.14 -9.79 -10.99
N MET A 264 -23.56 -8.88 -10.12
CA MET A 264 -24.72 -9.07 -9.25
C MET A 264 -25.42 -7.75 -8.92
N THR A 265 -26.54 -7.79 -8.21
CA THR A 265 -27.18 -6.57 -7.72
C THR A 265 -26.48 -6.06 -6.46
N ALA A 266 -26.55 -4.75 -6.20
CA ALA A 266 -25.97 -4.16 -5.00
C ALA A 266 -26.52 -4.81 -3.72
N ALA A 267 -27.83 -5.08 -3.69
CA ALA A 267 -28.45 -5.77 -2.56
C ALA A 267 -27.95 -7.20 -2.38
N HIS A 268 -27.69 -7.94 -3.47
CA HIS A 268 -27.10 -9.28 -3.38
C HIS A 268 -25.68 -9.21 -2.82
N LEU A 269 -24.83 -8.31 -3.35
CA LEU A 269 -23.48 -8.10 -2.83
C LEU A 269 -23.47 -7.84 -1.33
N ALA A 270 -24.32 -6.92 -0.85
CA ALA A 270 -24.42 -6.59 0.57
C ALA A 270 -24.88 -7.77 1.46
N ASN A 271 -25.58 -8.75 0.92
CA ASN A 271 -25.99 -9.96 1.64
C ASN A 271 -24.91 -11.05 1.62
N VAL A 272 -24.10 -11.09 0.55
CA VAL A 272 -22.98 -12.04 0.42
C VAL A 272 -21.84 -11.66 1.36
N ILE A 273 -21.41 -10.39 1.34
CA ILE A 273 -20.22 -9.93 2.09
C ILE A 273 -20.47 -9.73 3.59
N ALA A 274 -21.72 -9.48 3.98
CA ALA A 274 -22.08 -9.29 5.39
C ALA A 274 -23.52 -9.77 5.65
N PRO A 275 -23.79 -11.08 5.72
CA PRO A 275 -25.16 -11.59 5.92
C PRO A 275 -25.84 -10.98 7.15
N ARG A 276 -27.15 -10.71 7.07
CA ARG A 276 -27.93 -10.33 8.26
C ARG A 276 -28.16 -11.56 9.13
N GLU A 277 -27.98 -11.42 10.44
CA GLU A 277 -28.45 -12.38 11.44
C GLU A 277 -29.98 -12.47 11.48
#